data_AF-A0A1F9YL46-F1
#
_entry.id   AF-A0A1F9YL46-F1
#
_cell.length_a   1.000
_cell.length_b   1.000
_cell.length_c   1.000
_cell.angle_alpha   90.00
_cell.angle_beta   90.00
_cell.angle_gamma   90.00
#
_symmetry.space_group_name_H-M   'P 1'
#
loop_
_entity.id
_entity.type
_entity.pdbx_description
1 polymer ?
#
loop_
_entity_poly.entity_id
_entity_poly.type
_entity_poly.pdbx_seq_one_letter_code
_entity_poly.pdbx_strand_id
1 'polypeptide(L)'
;MAKTKAAKPKAVKAKKTKKTAADAAEVKELHSAEQVMETVLQETRLEAETPRLDVWVTIECPHCNEGGELHVIADMDGQSIDQDCAVCCRSYVAHVEIDEGEAHVGVEAA
;
A
#
# COMPACT_ATOMS: atom_id res chain seq x y z
N MET A 1 47.18 -34.25 65.03
CA MET A 1 47.50 -32.81 64.97
C MET A 1 46.98 -32.26 63.64
N ALA A 2 45.86 -31.53 63.70
CA ALA A 2 45.20 -30.96 62.53
C ALA A 2 45.77 -29.57 62.22
N LYS A 3 46.15 -29.31 60.96
CA LYS A 3 46.41 -27.96 60.45
C LYS A 3 45.73 -27.77 59.10
N THR A 4 44.68 -26.98 59.18
CA THR A 4 43.88 -26.30 58.16
C THR A 4 44.73 -25.45 57.20
N LYS A 5 44.27 -25.35 55.94
CA LYS A 5 44.12 -24.06 55.23
C LYS A 5 43.26 -24.22 53.98
N ALA A 6 42.01 -23.77 54.08
CA ALA A 6 41.11 -23.57 52.95
C ALA A 6 41.47 -22.25 52.23
N ALA A 7 41.67 -22.33 50.91
CA ALA A 7 41.82 -21.15 50.05
C ALA A 7 40.41 -20.67 49.64
N LYS A 8 40.05 -19.44 50.04
CA LYS A 8 38.80 -18.78 49.62
C LYS A 8 38.89 -18.33 48.16
N PRO A 9 37.89 -18.61 47.30
CA PRO A 9 37.81 -17.96 46.00
C PRO A 9 37.42 -16.49 46.19
N LYS A 10 38.20 -15.58 45.60
CA LYS A 10 37.89 -14.14 45.56
C LYS A 10 36.68 -13.93 44.63
N ALA A 11 35.58 -13.46 45.20
CA ALA A 11 34.42 -13.00 44.45
C ALA A 11 34.81 -11.82 43.55
N VAL A 12 34.82 -12.05 42.24
CA VAL A 12 34.87 -11.00 41.23
C VAL A 12 33.53 -10.29 41.27
N LYS A 13 33.52 -9.06 41.79
CA LYS A 13 32.34 -8.20 41.78
C LYS A 13 31.90 -7.99 40.33
N ALA A 14 30.72 -8.51 39.99
CA ALA A 14 30.03 -8.19 38.75
C ALA A 14 29.85 -6.66 38.68
N LYS A 15 30.62 -6.00 37.82
CA LYS A 15 30.42 -4.60 37.48
C LYS A 15 29.07 -4.50 36.79
N LYS A 16 28.07 -4.01 37.52
CA LYS A 16 26.76 -3.63 36.99
C LYS A 16 27.00 -2.49 36.00
N THR A 17 26.93 -2.81 34.71
CA THR A 17 27.12 -1.86 33.61
C THR A 17 26.09 -0.74 33.77
N LYS A 18 26.59 0.47 34.01
CA LYS A 18 25.80 1.70 34.08
C LYS A 18 25.46 2.06 32.62
N LYS A 19 24.23 1.78 32.20
CA LYS A 19 23.70 2.15 30.88
C LYS A 19 23.85 3.67 30.71
N THR A 20 24.72 4.10 29.80
CA THR A 20 25.09 5.51 29.59
C THR A 20 24.07 6.19 28.68
N ALA A 21 23.92 7.52 28.74
CA ALA A 21 22.98 8.27 27.91
C ALA A 21 23.17 8.06 26.39
N ALA A 22 24.39 7.72 25.95
CA ALA A 22 24.67 7.33 24.56
C ALA A 22 23.94 6.04 24.13
N ASP A 23 23.81 5.07 25.03
CA ASP A 23 23.10 3.81 24.79
C ASP A 23 21.57 4.02 24.69
N ALA A 24 21.04 4.99 25.44
CA ALA A 24 19.64 5.39 25.33
C ALA A 24 19.33 6.16 24.02
N ALA A 25 20.28 6.93 23.51
CA ALA A 25 20.14 7.61 22.21
C ALA A 25 20.18 6.59 21.06
N GLU A 26 21.12 5.65 21.08
CA GLU A 26 21.23 4.58 20.08
C GLU A 26 19.99 3.67 20.06
N VAL A 27 19.45 3.31 21.22
CA VAL A 27 18.18 2.56 21.32
C VAL A 27 17.00 3.36 20.78
N LYS A 28 16.98 4.69 20.96
CA LYS A 28 15.93 5.55 20.42
C LYS A 28 16.01 5.66 18.89
N GLU A 29 17.22 5.72 18.34
CA GLU A 29 17.43 5.73 16.88
C GLU A 29 17.05 4.40 16.25
N LEU A 30 17.42 3.27 16.86
CA LEU A 30 16.99 1.94 16.43
C LEU A 30 15.47 1.81 16.44
N HIS A 31 14.82 2.22 17.53
CA HIS A 31 13.36 2.16 17.65
C HIS A 31 12.65 3.08 16.65
N SER A 32 13.25 4.24 16.33
CA SER A 32 12.75 5.12 15.27
C SER A 32 12.90 4.50 13.88
N ALA A 33 14.02 3.82 13.61
CA ALA A 33 14.25 3.14 12.34
C ALA A 33 13.30 1.94 12.16
N GLU A 34 13.04 1.17 13.22
CA GLU A 34 12.06 0.07 13.22
C GLU A 34 10.65 0.59 12.93
N GLN A 35 10.24 1.71 13.56
CA GLN A 35 8.93 2.31 13.32
C GLN A 35 8.75 2.83 11.88
N VAL A 36 9.80 3.43 11.30
CA VAL A 36 9.78 3.84 9.88
C VAL A 36 9.66 2.63 8.97
N MET A 37 10.42 1.55 9.23
CA MET A 37 10.35 0.34 8.42
C MET A 37 8.97 -0.32 8.50
N GLU A 38 8.37 -0.38 9.69
CA GLU A 38 7.00 -0.88 9.88
C GLU A 38 5.98 -0.05 9.09
N THR A 39 6.11 1.28 9.13
CA THR A 39 5.21 2.19 8.40
C THR A 39 5.31 1.96 6.90
N VAL A 40 6.53 1.90 6.34
CA VAL A 40 6.74 1.67 4.90
C VAL A 40 6.19 0.31 4.46
N LEU A 41 6.40 -0.74 5.27
CA LEU A 41 5.84 -2.07 5.01
C LEU A 41 4.31 -2.05 5.01
N GLN A 42 3.71 -1.30 5.93
CA GLN A 42 2.27 -1.15 6.04
C GLN A 42 1.70 -0.39 4.83
N GLU A 43 2.32 0.71 4.41
CA GLU A 43 1.91 1.45 3.20
C GLU A 43 2.03 0.59 1.94
N THR A 44 3.16 -0.12 1.78
CA THR A 44 3.38 -1.02 0.63
C THR A 44 2.32 -2.13 0.56
N ARG A 45 1.89 -2.63 1.73
CA ARG A 45 0.83 -3.66 1.80
C ARG A 45 -0.51 -3.08 1.36
N LEU A 46 -0.88 -1.90 1.84
CA LEU A 46 -2.12 -1.22 1.46
C LEU A 46 -2.17 -0.94 -0.04
N GLU A 47 -1.04 -0.53 -0.64
CA GLU A 47 -0.93 -0.36 -2.09
C GLU A 47 -1.10 -1.69 -2.84
N ALA A 48 -0.54 -2.79 -2.33
CA ALA A 48 -0.67 -4.11 -2.94
C ALA A 48 -2.08 -4.70 -2.81
N GLU A 49 -2.85 -4.28 -1.80
CA GLU A 49 -4.23 -4.70 -1.57
C GLU A 49 -5.22 -3.95 -2.50
N THR A 50 -4.81 -2.85 -3.15
CA THR A 50 -5.63 -2.23 -4.20
C THR A 50 -5.67 -3.13 -5.45
N PRO A 51 -6.85 -3.48 -5.97
CA PRO A 51 -6.94 -4.27 -7.19
C PRO A 51 -6.31 -3.47 -8.33
N ARG A 52 -5.27 -4.02 -8.96
CA ARG A 52 -4.72 -3.45 -10.20
C ARG A 52 -5.61 -3.83 -11.36
N LEU A 53 -6.80 -3.23 -11.43
CA LEU A 53 -7.64 -3.35 -12.61
C LEU A 53 -7.06 -2.46 -13.71
N ASP A 54 -6.71 -3.08 -14.84
CA ASP A 54 -6.24 -2.44 -16.07
C ASP A 54 -6.86 -3.21 -17.23
N VAL A 55 -7.98 -2.70 -17.76
CA VAL A 55 -8.73 -3.39 -18.81
C VAL A 55 -9.17 -2.43 -19.90
N TRP A 56 -9.24 -2.92 -21.12
CA TRP A 56 -9.80 -2.20 -22.26
C TRP A 56 -11.18 -2.76 -22.54
N VAL A 57 -12.21 -1.92 -22.44
CA VAL A 57 -13.60 -2.28 -22.68
C VAL A 57 -14.07 -1.66 -23.98
N THR A 58 -14.68 -2.46 -24.84
CA THR A 58 -15.34 -1.96 -26.05
C THR A 58 -16.71 -1.40 -25.68
N ILE A 59 -16.94 -0.12 -25.97
CA ILE A 59 -18.21 0.56 -25.75
C ILE A 59 -18.84 0.96 -27.08
N GLU A 60 -20.17 1.04 -27.14
CA GLU A 60 -20.88 1.44 -28.35
C GLU A 60 -21.52 2.82 -28.16
N CYS A 61 -21.32 3.72 -29.13
CA CYS A 61 -21.94 5.04 -29.08
C CYS A 61 -23.48 4.93 -29.21
N PRO A 62 -24.27 5.56 -28.30
CA PRO A 62 -25.74 5.48 -28.34
C PRO A 62 -26.36 6.23 -29.53
N HIS A 63 -25.58 7.01 -30.28
CA HIS A 63 -26.07 7.81 -31.40
C HIS A 63 -25.81 7.20 -32.77
N CYS A 64 -24.63 6.61 -32.99
CA CYS A 64 -24.23 6.05 -34.29
C CYS A 64 -23.86 4.56 -34.23
N ASN A 65 -23.94 3.94 -33.06
CA ASN A 65 -23.59 2.53 -32.82
C ASN A 65 -22.18 2.17 -33.27
N GLU A 66 -21.26 3.12 -33.23
CA GLU A 66 -19.86 2.83 -33.51
C GLU A 66 -19.15 2.37 -32.24
N GLY A 67 -18.32 1.33 -32.39
CA GLY A 67 -17.52 0.79 -31.30
C GLY A 67 -16.30 1.66 -31.02
N GLY A 68 -16.16 2.10 -29.77
CA GLY A 68 -14.98 2.75 -29.21
C GLY A 68 -14.31 1.89 -28.15
N GLU A 69 -13.09 2.24 -27.78
CA GLU A 69 -12.33 1.57 -26.73
C GLU A 69 -12.18 2.52 -25.54
N LEU A 70 -12.59 2.07 -24.35
CA LEU A 70 -12.40 2.79 -23.09
C LEU A 70 -11.41 2.03 -22.21
N HIS A 71 -10.36 2.73 -21.79
CA HIS A 71 -9.40 2.21 -20.82
C HIS A 71 -9.96 2.43 -19.41
N VAL A 72 -10.22 1.33 -18.70
CA VAL A 72 -10.77 1.34 -17.33
C VAL A 72 -9.69 0.88 -16.36
N ILE A 73 -9.40 1.74 -15.38
CA ILE A 73 -8.49 1.44 -14.27
C ILE A 73 -9.24 1.46 -12.93
N ALA A 74 -8.68 0.82 -11.90
CA ALA A 74 -9.30 0.71 -10.58
C ALA A 74 -9.69 2.05 -9.92
N ASP A 75 -9.01 3.15 -10.26
CA ASP A 75 -9.30 4.49 -9.74
C ASP A 75 -10.57 5.11 -10.36
N MET A 76 -11.07 4.55 -11.47
CA MET A 76 -12.23 5.05 -12.20
C MET A 76 -13.56 4.46 -11.70
N ASP A 77 -13.55 3.68 -10.62
CA ASP A 77 -14.76 3.15 -9.99
C ASP A 77 -15.73 4.28 -9.58
N GLY A 78 -16.99 4.17 -10.00
CA GLY A 78 -18.04 5.14 -9.70
C GLY A 78 -17.90 6.49 -10.41
N GLN A 79 -17.01 6.60 -11.38
CA GLN A 79 -16.82 7.82 -12.16
C GLN A 79 -17.70 7.82 -13.41
N SER A 80 -18.29 9.00 -13.70
CA SER A 80 -18.97 9.30 -14.95
C SER A 80 -18.06 10.17 -15.81
N ILE A 81 -17.73 9.71 -17.02
CA ILE A 81 -16.81 10.41 -17.93
C ILE A 81 -17.60 10.85 -19.15
N ASP A 82 -17.54 12.15 -19.46
CA ASP A 82 -18.04 12.69 -20.73
C ASP A 82 -17.00 12.41 -21.82
N GLN A 83 -17.44 11.77 -22.90
CA GLN A 83 -16.60 11.39 -24.05
C GLN A 83 -17.32 11.82 -25.34
N ASP A 84 -16.57 12.34 -26.30
CA ASP A 84 -17.10 12.66 -27.62
C ASP A 84 -16.89 11.49 -28.58
N CYS A 85 -17.93 11.15 -29.34
CA CYS A 85 -17.79 10.15 -30.41
C CYS A 85 -16.94 10.70 -31.56
N ALA A 86 -15.86 10.00 -31.92
CA ALA A 86 -14.97 10.39 -33.02
C ALA A 86 -15.64 10.42 -34.41
N VAL A 87 -16.82 9.81 -34.59
CA VAL A 87 -17.52 9.75 -35.88
C VAL A 87 -18.77 10.63 -35.93
N CYS A 88 -19.65 10.58 -34.93
CA CYS A 88 -20.84 11.44 -34.93
C CYS A 88 -20.66 12.77 -34.20
N CYS A 89 -19.51 13.00 -33.56
CA CYS A 89 -19.18 14.21 -32.80
C CYS A 89 -20.22 14.59 -31.74
N ARG A 90 -20.95 13.60 -31.22
CA ARG A 90 -21.89 13.78 -30.11
C ARG A 90 -21.26 13.28 -28.82
N SER A 91 -21.45 14.07 -27.77
CA SER A 91 -21.07 13.70 -26.41
C SER A 91 -21.98 12.58 -25.90
N TYR A 92 -21.39 11.67 -25.14
CA TYR A 92 -22.09 10.64 -24.40
C TYR A 92 -21.39 10.46 -23.06
N VAL A 93 -22.15 10.02 -22.07
CA VAL A 93 -21.62 9.77 -20.72
C VAL A 93 -21.37 8.28 -20.57
N ALA A 94 -20.14 7.93 -20.22
CA ALA A 94 -19.76 6.57 -19.83
C ALA A 94 -19.71 6.49 -18.30
N HIS A 95 -20.55 5.65 -17.72
CA HIS A 95 -20.54 5.31 -16.30
C HIS A 95 -19.72 4.04 -16.10
N VAL A 96 -18.69 4.15 -15.27
CA VAL A 96 -17.79 3.04 -14.93
C VAL A 96 -18.14 2.54 -13.54
N GLU A 97 -18.49 1.27 -13.44
CA GLU A 97 -18.74 0.55 -12.18
C GLU A 97 -17.81 -0.66 -12.13
N ILE A 98 -17.04 -0.81 -11.04
CA ILE A 98 -16.11 -1.92 -10.87
C ILE A 98 -16.62 -2.81 -9.73
N ASP A 99 -17.11 -4.00 -10.06
CA ASP A 99 -17.65 -4.96 -9.09
C ASP A 99 -16.77 -6.22 -9.04
N GLU A 100 -16.27 -6.57 -7.84
CA GLU A 100 -15.43 -7.76 -7.60
C GLU A 100 -14.23 -7.96 -8.58
N GLY A 101 -13.78 -6.89 -9.25
CA GLY A 101 -12.71 -6.94 -10.26
C GLY A 101 -13.17 -7.08 -11.71
N GLU A 102 -14.47 -7.04 -11.99
CA GLU A 102 -15.05 -6.87 -13.32
C GLU A 102 -15.43 -5.41 -13.57
N ALA A 103 -15.04 -4.88 -14.73
CA ALA A 103 -15.42 -3.54 -15.17
C ALA A 103 -16.74 -3.60 -15.95
N HIS A 104 -17.76 -2.93 -15.42
CA HIS A 104 -19.02 -2.67 -16.10
C HIS A 104 -19.03 -1.23 -16.60
N VAL A 105 -19.28 -1.05 -17.90
CA VAL A 105 -19.38 0.28 -18.50
C VAL A 105 -20.76 0.46 -19.11
N GLY A 106 -21.55 1.33 -18.51
CA GLY A 106 -22.83 1.79 -19.05
C GLY A 106 -22.62 3.05 -19.88
N VAL A 107 -23.27 3.14 -21.04
CA VAL A 107 -23.20 4.34 -21.89
C VAL A 107 -24.59 4.94 -22.04
N GLU A 108 -24.71 6.23 -21.78
CA GLU A 108 -25.95 6.98 -21.98
C GLU A 108 -25.71 8.21 -22.86
N ALA A 109 -26.74 8.58 -23.62
CA ALA A 109 -26.72 9.80 -24.41
C ALA A 109 -26.80 11.03 -23.49
N ALA A 110 -25.86 11.96 -23.67
CA ALA A 110 -25.81 13.23 -22.94
C ALA A 110 -26.89 14.22 -23.39
#